data_AF-A0AB38J9A3-F1
#
_entry.id   AF-A0AB38J9A3-F1
#
_cell.length_a   1.000
_cell.length_b   1.000
_cell.length_c   1.000
_cell.angle_alpha   90.00
_cell.angle_beta   90.00
_cell.angle_gamma   90.00
#
_symmetry.space_group_name_H-M   'P 1'
#
loop_
_entity.id
_entity.type
_entity.pdbx_description
1 polymer ?
#
loop_
_entity_poly.entity_id
_entity_poly.type
_entity_poly.pdbx_seq_one_letter_code
_entity_poly.pdbx_strand_id
1 'polypeptide(L)'
;MVSNRLPVDRVVDADGTASWKTSPGGLVTALEPVMRANEGAWVGWPGVADEEVAPFENDGVLIVPVALSAQELEDYYEGFSNDTLWPLYHDVIAPPTYHREWWDAYVRVNRRFAEAAAAVTEQDGVVWVQDYQLQLVPKMLRELRPDVTIGFFNHIPFPPYGIFAQLPWRKQIVEGLLGADVIGFQRQGDAGSFLRAVRRLLGYDTRSTVVEVPVEDDAVDGTRRVNRSRRGASVRPVVARHFPISIDAAAFEAMARTPEIQERARQIRSDLGDPETVMLGVDRLDYTKGIGHRLKAFGELLADGRLSTKDAVLVQVASPSRERVETYKQLRDDIELQVGRINGDYGTIGNPAISYLHHGYPREEMVALYLAADVMLVTALRDGMNLVAKEYVASRFDNDGVLVLSEFTGAADELKQAVQINPHDISGLKDAIESAARMPRAERTRRMRALRRRVLENDVSRWSASFLDALSEHAAGQQLDVHPAARGQEAPLGQEAEHHEDGVRGRAAEDAHHEDARRDEAEASR
;
A
#
# COMPACT_ATOMS: atom_id res chain seq x y z
N MET A 1 -12.04 -11.69 -2.08
CA MET A 1 -10.66 -11.27 -1.74
C MET A 1 -10.41 -11.39 -0.25
N VAL A 2 -9.16 -11.65 0.16
CA VAL A 2 -8.77 -11.79 1.58
C VAL A 2 -7.50 -10.97 1.83
N SER A 3 -7.54 -9.99 2.74
CA SER A 3 -6.39 -9.18 3.14
C SER A 3 -6.43 -8.87 4.63
N ASN A 4 -5.28 -8.57 5.25
CA ASN A 4 -5.24 -8.29 6.68
C ASN A 4 -6.22 -7.19 7.10
N ARG A 5 -6.29 -6.07 6.37
CA ARG A 5 -7.27 -4.99 6.61
C ARG A 5 -8.41 -5.02 5.58
N LEU A 6 -9.58 -4.60 6.00
CA LEU A 6 -10.69 -4.23 5.13
C LEU A 6 -10.40 -2.95 4.33
N PRO A 7 -11.12 -2.66 3.23
CA PRO A 7 -10.99 -1.41 2.47
C PRO A 7 -11.55 -0.20 3.23
N VAL A 8 -12.24 -0.46 4.35
CA VAL A 8 -12.77 0.53 5.28
C VAL A 8 -12.29 0.21 6.69
N ASP A 9 -11.94 1.25 7.44
CA ASP A 9 -11.64 1.20 8.86
C ASP A 9 -12.85 1.75 9.63
N ARG A 10 -13.21 1.07 10.72
CA ARG A 10 -14.24 1.57 11.62
C ARG A 10 -13.66 2.68 12.49
N VAL A 11 -14.31 3.84 12.50
CA VAL A 11 -13.94 5.00 13.31
C VAL A 11 -15.07 5.26 14.30
N VAL A 12 -14.73 5.39 15.58
CA VAL A 12 -15.68 5.81 16.61
C VAL A 12 -15.32 7.24 17.00
N ASP A 13 -16.22 8.16 16.71
CA ASP A 13 -16.06 9.57 17.05
C ASP A 13 -16.23 9.78 18.57
N ALA A 14 -15.80 10.94 19.08
CA ALA A 14 -15.75 11.23 20.52
C ALA A 14 -17.14 11.22 21.19
N ASP A 15 -18.21 11.37 20.42
CA ASP A 15 -19.60 11.28 20.83
C ASP A 15 -20.13 9.83 20.88
N GLY A 16 -19.31 8.85 20.49
CA GLY A 16 -19.65 7.43 20.42
C GLY A 16 -20.28 7.00 19.09
N THR A 17 -20.41 7.90 18.11
CA THR A 17 -20.95 7.57 16.79
C THR A 17 -19.92 6.75 16.00
N ALA A 18 -20.33 5.59 15.50
CA ALA A 18 -19.48 4.76 14.65
C ALA A 18 -19.69 5.10 13.17
N SER A 19 -18.61 5.42 12.46
CA SER A 19 -18.57 5.66 11.02
C SER A 19 -17.52 4.76 10.34
N TRP A 20 -17.58 4.64 9.02
CA TRP A 20 -16.59 3.93 8.22
C TRP A 20 -15.81 4.93 7.37
N LYS A 21 -14.48 4.82 7.38
CA LYS A 21 -13.61 5.63 6.51
C LYS A 21 -12.78 4.70 5.65
N THR A 22 -12.48 5.11 4.41
CA THR A 22 -11.60 4.33 3.54
C THR A 22 -10.24 4.11 4.21
N SER A 23 -9.81 2.85 4.26
CA SER A 23 -8.55 2.45 4.86
C SER A 23 -7.36 3.05 4.10
N PRO A 24 -6.34 3.58 4.81
CA PRO A 24 -5.18 4.14 4.16
C PRO A 24 -4.28 3.04 3.55
N GLY A 25 -3.71 3.32 2.38
CA GLY A 25 -2.58 2.55 1.83
C GLY A 25 -2.78 2.04 0.41
N GLY A 26 -1.65 1.89 -0.30
CA GLY A 26 -1.63 1.56 -1.74
C GLY A 26 -2.22 0.19 -2.11
N LEU A 27 -2.38 -0.73 -1.15
CA LEU A 27 -3.04 -2.02 -1.38
C LEU A 27 -4.54 -1.84 -1.62
N VAL A 28 -5.22 -1.06 -0.76
CA VAL A 28 -6.67 -0.80 -0.90
C VAL A 28 -6.93 -0.03 -2.18
N THR A 29 -6.16 1.02 -2.45
CA THR A 29 -6.29 1.83 -3.67
C THR A 29 -6.11 1.01 -4.95
N ALA A 30 -5.25 -0.02 -4.95
CA ALA A 30 -5.04 -0.87 -6.12
C ALA A 30 -6.12 -1.96 -6.27
N LEU A 31 -6.73 -2.39 -5.17
CA LEU A 31 -7.62 -3.54 -5.13
C LEU A 31 -9.10 -3.18 -5.20
N GLU A 32 -9.49 -2.01 -4.71
CA GLU A 32 -10.87 -1.53 -4.73
C GLU A 32 -11.47 -1.49 -6.15
N PRO A 33 -10.77 -1.00 -7.20
CA PRO A 33 -11.32 -1.03 -8.56
C PRO A 33 -11.52 -2.46 -9.11
N VAL A 34 -10.75 -3.44 -8.63
CA VAL A 34 -10.95 -4.85 -8.98
C VAL A 34 -12.22 -5.38 -8.32
N MET A 35 -12.43 -5.09 -7.03
CA MET A 35 -13.62 -5.55 -6.33
C MET A 35 -14.89 -4.93 -6.87
N ARG A 36 -14.90 -3.64 -7.24
CA ARG A 36 -16.08 -3.01 -7.85
C ARG A 36 -16.47 -3.60 -9.21
N ALA A 37 -15.50 -4.19 -9.92
CA ALA A 37 -15.74 -4.84 -11.21
C ALA A 37 -16.30 -6.28 -11.07
N ASN A 38 -16.41 -6.81 -9.85
CA ASN A 38 -16.85 -8.18 -9.59
C ASN A 38 -17.91 -8.21 -8.48
N GLU A 39 -18.91 -9.08 -8.60
CA GLU A 39 -19.76 -9.40 -7.46
C GLU A 39 -18.95 -10.29 -6.50
N GLY A 40 -18.59 -9.79 -5.32
CA GLY A 40 -17.68 -10.53 -4.46
C GLY A 40 -17.60 -10.04 -3.01
N ALA A 41 -16.97 -10.87 -2.19
CA ALA A 41 -16.75 -10.59 -0.78
C ALA A 41 -15.31 -10.12 -0.49
N TRP A 42 -15.15 -9.20 0.45
CA TRP A 42 -13.86 -8.79 1.01
C TRP A 42 -13.76 -9.21 2.48
N VAL A 43 -12.89 -10.18 2.75
CA VAL A 43 -12.59 -10.69 4.10
C VAL A 43 -11.39 -9.95 4.68
N GLY A 44 -11.53 -9.36 5.88
CA GLY A 44 -10.47 -8.57 6.51
C GLY A 44 -10.75 -8.15 7.94
N TRP A 45 -9.73 -7.69 8.67
CA TRP A 45 -9.91 -7.08 10.00
C TRP A 45 -10.45 -5.63 9.86
N PRO A 46 -11.46 -5.22 10.66
CA PRO A 46 -12.11 -3.90 10.57
C PRO A 46 -11.34 -2.71 11.18
N GLY A 47 -10.11 -2.92 11.65
CA GLY A 47 -9.29 -1.84 12.21
C GLY A 47 -9.48 -1.58 13.70
N VAL A 48 -10.40 -2.30 14.36
CA VAL A 48 -10.70 -2.19 15.79
C VAL A 48 -10.50 -3.53 16.51
N ALA A 49 -9.92 -3.48 17.70
CA ALA A 49 -9.65 -4.66 18.54
C ALA A 49 -10.87 -5.04 19.38
N ASP A 50 -10.96 -6.33 19.76
CA ASP A 50 -11.94 -6.85 20.73
C ASP A 50 -13.40 -6.59 20.36
N GLU A 51 -13.68 -6.43 19.06
CA GLU A 51 -15.01 -6.16 18.54
C GLU A 51 -15.39 -7.15 17.44
N GLU A 52 -16.61 -7.67 17.55
CA GLU A 52 -17.26 -8.45 16.51
C GLU A 52 -18.17 -7.55 15.70
N VAL A 53 -17.90 -7.46 14.40
CA VAL A 53 -18.72 -6.71 13.45
C VAL A 53 -19.37 -7.72 12.50
N ALA A 54 -20.70 -7.66 12.38
CA ALA A 54 -21.43 -8.50 11.45
C ALA A 54 -21.08 -8.14 9.98
N PRO A 55 -21.13 -9.10 9.03
CA PRO A 55 -20.98 -8.79 7.62
C PRO A 55 -21.99 -7.73 7.14
N PHE A 56 -21.56 -6.86 6.23
CA PHE A 56 -22.38 -5.78 5.68
C PHE A 56 -22.02 -5.49 4.23
N GLU A 57 -22.89 -4.80 3.50
CA GLU A 57 -22.63 -4.39 2.13
C GLU A 57 -22.02 -2.98 2.09
N ASN A 58 -20.98 -2.78 1.28
CA ASN A 58 -20.40 -1.47 1.02
C ASN A 58 -20.09 -1.35 -0.48
N ASP A 59 -20.75 -0.42 -1.17
CA ASP A 59 -20.57 -0.16 -2.60
C ASP A 59 -20.68 -1.43 -3.48
N GLY A 60 -21.66 -2.29 -3.18
CA GLY A 60 -21.89 -3.56 -3.90
C GLY A 60 -20.91 -4.68 -3.56
N VAL A 61 -20.03 -4.49 -2.58
CA VAL A 61 -19.08 -5.50 -2.08
C VAL A 61 -19.53 -6.00 -0.71
N LEU A 62 -19.62 -7.32 -0.54
CA LEU A 62 -19.89 -7.91 0.77
C LEU A 62 -18.63 -7.81 1.65
N ILE A 63 -18.68 -7.00 2.70
CA ILE A 63 -17.62 -6.87 3.68
C ILE A 63 -17.79 -7.94 4.76
N VAL A 64 -16.73 -8.72 5.01
CA VAL A 64 -16.72 -9.84 5.95
C VAL A 64 -15.63 -9.59 7.01
N PRO A 65 -15.99 -9.00 8.16
CA PRO A 65 -15.04 -8.68 9.21
C PRO A 65 -14.47 -9.92 9.90
N VAL A 66 -13.17 -9.92 10.15
CA VAL A 66 -12.47 -10.91 10.99
C VAL A 66 -12.09 -10.22 12.29
N ALA A 67 -12.76 -10.57 13.38
CA ALA A 67 -12.46 -10.04 14.71
C ALA A 67 -11.06 -10.47 15.16
N LEU A 68 -10.31 -9.54 15.76
CA LEU A 68 -9.01 -9.78 16.38
C LEU A 68 -9.02 -9.18 17.78
N SER A 69 -8.56 -9.95 18.76
CA SER A 69 -8.37 -9.41 20.11
C SER A 69 -7.17 -8.47 20.19
N ALA A 70 -7.10 -7.62 21.22
CA ALA A 70 -5.92 -6.78 21.45
C ALA A 70 -4.61 -7.58 21.55
N GLN A 71 -4.66 -8.75 22.22
CA GLN A 71 -3.51 -9.65 22.32
C GLN A 71 -3.12 -10.24 20.96
N GLU A 72 -4.10 -10.60 20.12
CA GLU A 72 -3.80 -11.08 18.77
C GLU A 72 -3.22 -9.96 17.90
N LEU A 73 -3.66 -8.71 18.04
CA LEU A 73 -3.02 -7.60 17.33
C LEU A 73 -1.56 -7.43 17.73
N GLU A 74 -1.25 -7.52 19.02
CA GLU A 74 0.12 -7.48 19.52
C GLU A 74 0.95 -8.67 18.97
N ASP A 75 0.47 -9.90 19.10
CA ASP A 75 1.27 -11.09 18.77
C ASP A 75 1.35 -11.38 17.26
N TYR A 76 0.23 -11.27 16.54
CA TYR A 76 0.15 -11.61 15.11
C TYR A 76 0.55 -10.45 14.21
N TYR A 77 0.01 -9.24 14.46
CA TYR A 77 0.20 -8.11 13.56
C TYR A 77 1.46 -7.31 13.93
N GLU A 78 1.59 -6.86 15.17
CA GLU A 78 2.76 -6.09 15.62
C GLU A 78 3.99 -6.98 15.75
N GLY A 79 3.85 -8.16 16.35
CA GLY A 79 4.91 -9.16 16.53
C GLY A 79 5.27 -9.90 15.24
N PHE A 80 4.57 -11.00 14.93
CA PHE A 80 5.01 -11.88 13.84
C PHE A 80 5.04 -11.18 12.47
N SER A 81 4.03 -10.39 12.15
CA SER A 81 3.96 -9.76 10.83
C SER A 81 4.96 -8.60 10.73
N ASN A 82 4.97 -7.67 11.69
CA ASN A 82 5.72 -6.41 11.57
C ASN A 82 7.11 -6.42 12.23
N ASP A 83 7.39 -7.32 13.18
CA ASP A 83 8.69 -7.42 13.87
C ASP A 83 9.47 -8.71 13.52
N THR A 84 8.80 -9.74 12.97
CA THR A 84 9.48 -10.91 12.38
C THR A 84 9.57 -10.84 10.85
N LEU A 85 8.42 -10.87 10.15
CA LEU A 85 8.41 -11.02 8.69
C LEU A 85 8.84 -9.76 7.95
N TRP A 86 8.32 -8.59 8.34
CA TRP A 86 8.63 -7.31 7.69
C TRP A 86 10.14 -7.01 7.67
N PRO A 87 10.88 -6.96 8.81
CA PRO A 87 12.32 -6.76 8.79
C PRO A 87 13.06 -7.84 7.99
N LEU A 88 12.67 -9.12 8.17
CA LEU A 88 13.31 -10.24 7.47
C LEU A 88 13.20 -10.13 5.94
N TYR A 89 12.02 -9.75 5.44
CA TYR A 89 11.74 -9.67 4.01
C TYR A 89 12.32 -8.41 3.36
N HIS A 90 12.62 -7.39 4.17
CA HIS A 90 13.29 -6.16 3.75
C HIS A 90 14.78 -6.19 4.10
N ASP A 91 15.45 -7.29 3.75
CA ASP A 91 16.90 -7.45 3.83
C ASP A 91 17.50 -7.20 5.22
N VAL A 92 16.74 -7.48 6.30
CA VAL A 92 17.15 -7.29 7.70
C VAL A 92 17.71 -5.89 7.99
N ILE A 93 17.14 -4.86 7.34
CA ILE A 93 17.44 -3.44 7.62
C ILE A 93 17.27 -3.14 9.12
N ALA A 94 16.23 -3.70 9.73
CA ALA A 94 16.11 -3.85 11.16
C ALA A 94 16.26 -5.33 11.54
N PRO A 95 16.80 -5.67 12.72
CA PRO A 95 16.92 -7.05 13.17
C PRO A 95 15.53 -7.67 13.38
N PRO A 96 15.21 -8.83 12.76
CA PRO A 96 13.98 -9.54 13.05
C PRO A 96 14.06 -10.23 14.41
N THR A 97 12.95 -10.23 15.15
CA THR A 97 12.80 -10.97 16.41
C THR A 97 12.00 -12.26 16.16
N TYR A 98 12.25 -13.31 16.95
CA TYR A 98 11.63 -14.62 16.76
C TYR A 98 11.02 -15.14 18.07
N HIS A 99 9.69 -15.07 18.17
CA HIS A 99 8.94 -15.54 19.33
C HIS A 99 7.95 -16.63 18.93
N ARG A 100 7.92 -17.72 19.70
CA ARG A 100 7.00 -18.84 19.44
C ARG A 100 5.54 -18.45 19.65
N GLU A 101 5.26 -17.67 20.68
CA GLU A 101 3.91 -17.17 20.99
C GLU A 101 3.30 -16.44 19.78
N TRP A 102 4.12 -15.59 19.12
CA TRP A 102 3.73 -14.83 17.94
C TRP A 102 3.45 -15.72 16.73
N TRP A 103 4.27 -16.75 16.51
CA TRP A 103 3.98 -17.75 15.48
C TRP A 103 2.67 -18.49 15.75
N ASP A 104 2.44 -18.90 16.99
CA ASP A 104 1.23 -19.63 17.37
C ASP A 104 -0.01 -18.72 17.17
N ALA A 105 0.08 -17.42 17.48
CA ALA A 105 -0.95 -16.43 17.15
C ALA A 105 -1.13 -16.27 15.62
N TYR A 106 -0.04 -16.21 14.86
CA TYR A 106 -0.07 -16.10 13.41
C TYR A 106 -0.78 -17.27 12.74
N VAL A 107 -0.55 -18.49 13.22
CA VAL A 107 -1.27 -19.70 12.77
C VAL A 107 -2.75 -19.63 13.13
N ARG A 108 -3.11 -19.25 14.36
CA ARG A 108 -4.52 -19.13 14.80
C ARG A 108 -5.29 -18.10 13.97
N VAL A 109 -4.70 -16.92 13.77
CA VAL A 109 -5.32 -15.85 12.99
C VAL A 109 -5.45 -16.25 11.52
N ASN A 110 -4.41 -16.79 10.89
CA ASN A 110 -4.50 -17.29 9.50
C ASN A 110 -5.60 -18.34 9.33
N ARG A 111 -5.80 -19.22 10.32
CA ARG A 111 -6.90 -20.19 10.31
C ARG A 111 -8.27 -19.51 10.31
N ARG A 112 -8.48 -18.51 11.17
CA ARG A 112 -9.72 -17.72 11.22
C ARG A 112 -10.02 -17.03 9.89
N PHE A 113 -8.99 -16.47 9.24
CA PHE A 113 -9.13 -15.88 7.90
C PHE A 113 -9.49 -16.93 6.83
N ALA A 114 -8.88 -18.12 6.88
CA ALA A 114 -9.21 -19.20 5.96
C ALA A 114 -10.64 -19.71 6.14
N GLU A 115 -11.10 -19.86 7.39
CA GLU A 115 -12.48 -20.26 7.73
C GLU A 115 -13.50 -19.21 7.25
N ALA A 116 -13.23 -17.92 7.49
CA ALA A 116 -14.09 -16.83 7.02
C ALA A 116 -14.17 -16.79 5.48
N ALA A 117 -13.04 -16.95 4.79
CA ALA A 117 -13.02 -17.05 3.33
C ALA A 117 -13.77 -18.29 2.81
N ALA A 118 -13.59 -19.44 3.45
CA ALA A 118 -14.27 -20.67 3.08
C ALA A 118 -15.80 -20.57 3.22
N ALA A 119 -16.30 -19.83 4.22
CA ALA A 119 -17.72 -19.68 4.50
C ALA A 119 -18.47 -18.83 3.46
N VAL A 120 -17.79 -17.89 2.80
CA VAL A 120 -18.41 -16.92 1.88
C VAL A 120 -18.07 -17.17 0.40
N THR A 121 -17.16 -18.10 0.12
CA THR A 121 -16.79 -18.42 -1.27
C THR A 121 -17.78 -19.44 -1.83
N GLU A 122 -18.36 -19.16 -2.99
CA GLU A 122 -19.24 -20.11 -3.67
C GLU A 122 -18.50 -21.37 -4.15
N GLN A 123 -19.23 -22.40 -4.57
CA GLN A 123 -18.62 -23.60 -5.16
C GLN A 123 -17.80 -23.20 -6.40
N ASP A 124 -16.59 -23.74 -6.51
CA ASP A 124 -15.64 -23.44 -7.59
C ASP A 124 -15.22 -21.96 -7.68
N GLY A 125 -15.50 -21.17 -6.64
CA GLY A 125 -15.19 -19.75 -6.58
C GLY A 125 -13.69 -19.44 -6.57
N VAL A 126 -13.36 -18.16 -6.72
CA VAL A 126 -11.98 -17.65 -6.74
C VAL A 126 -11.66 -16.93 -5.44
N VAL A 127 -10.58 -17.33 -4.77
CA VAL A 127 -10.06 -16.65 -3.59
C VAL A 127 -8.69 -16.06 -3.87
N TRP A 128 -8.61 -14.74 -3.86
CA TRP A 128 -7.36 -14.01 -3.96
C TRP A 128 -6.90 -13.51 -2.58
N VAL A 129 -5.87 -14.14 -2.04
CA VAL A 129 -5.23 -13.84 -0.76
C VAL A 129 -4.11 -12.82 -0.97
N GLN A 130 -4.05 -11.83 -0.09
CA GLN A 130 -3.12 -10.72 -0.18
C GLN A 130 -2.14 -10.71 0.99
N ASP A 131 -0.86 -10.67 0.61
CA ASP A 131 0.29 -10.20 1.40
C ASP A 131 0.78 -11.08 2.57
N TYR A 132 1.94 -10.68 3.11
CA TYR A 132 2.76 -11.47 4.04
C TYR A 132 2.09 -11.83 5.38
N GLN A 133 1.01 -11.14 5.76
CA GLN A 133 0.28 -11.46 6.99
C GLN A 133 -0.56 -12.73 6.85
N LEU A 134 -0.83 -13.19 5.62
CA LEU A 134 -1.78 -14.28 5.33
C LEU A 134 -1.14 -15.44 4.55
N GLN A 135 0.16 -15.69 4.74
CA GLN A 135 0.91 -16.68 3.95
C GLN A 135 0.50 -18.13 4.20
N LEU A 136 -0.24 -18.43 5.28
CA LEU A 136 -0.73 -19.79 5.57
C LEU A 136 -2.15 -20.03 5.06
N VAL A 137 -2.90 -18.96 4.81
CA VAL A 137 -4.28 -19.04 4.32
C VAL A 137 -4.41 -19.91 3.07
N PRO A 138 -3.54 -19.85 2.04
CA PRO A 138 -3.76 -20.65 0.83
C PRO A 138 -3.80 -22.16 1.09
N LYS A 139 -2.91 -22.67 1.96
CA LYS A 139 -2.91 -24.09 2.34
C LYS A 139 -4.11 -24.45 3.22
N MET A 140 -4.38 -23.66 4.26
CA MET A 140 -5.50 -23.89 5.16
C MET A 140 -6.85 -23.85 4.44
N LEU A 141 -7.02 -22.89 3.51
CA LEU A 141 -8.21 -22.78 2.69
C LEU A 141 -8.35 -23.98 1.75
N ARG A 142 -7.27 -24.45 1.12
CA ARG A 142 -7.34 -25.63 0.26
C ARG A 142 -7.75 -26.90 1.00
N GLU A 143 -7.31 -27.04 2.26
CA GLU A 143 -7.72 -28.16 3.13
C GLU A 143 -9.22 -28.10 3.44
N LEU A 144 -9.80 -26.90 3.58
CA LEU A 144 -11.24 -26.69 3.82
C LEU A 144 -12.09 -26.77 2.54
N ARG A 145 -11.56 -26.24 1.44
CA ARG A 145 -12.24 -26.01 0.17
C ARG A 145 -11.36 -26.51 -0.98
N PRO A 146 -11.31 -27.83 -1.20
CA PRO A 146 -10.58 -28.42 -2.32
C PRO A 146 -11.26 -28.19 -3.67
N ASP A 147 -12.28 -27.34 -3.79
CA ASP A 147 -12.94 -26.94 -5.03
C ASP A 147 -12.49 -25.56 -5.54
N VAL A 148 -12.24 -24.60 -4.64
CA VAL A 148 -11.94 -23.19 -5.00
C VAL A 148 -10.56 -22.95 -5.66
N THR A 149 -10.48 -22.00 -6.59
CA THR A 149 -9.21 -21.57 -7.20
C THR A 149 -8.55 -20.52 -6.31
N ILE A 150 -7.27 -20.69 -5.97
CA ILE A 150 -6.59 -19.84 -4.97
C ILE A 150 -5.42 -19.08 -5.59
N GLY A 151 -5.48 -17.75 -5.53
CA GLY A 151 -4.36 -16.86 -5.81
C GLY A 151 -3.74 -16.33 -4.53
N PHE A 152 -2.42 -16.16 -4.50
CA PHE A 152 -1.70 -15.40 -3.47
C PHE A 152 -0.84 -14.33 -4.14
N PHE A 153 -0.83 -13.11 -3.61
CA PHE A 153 0.09 -12.07 -4.08
C PHE A 153 0.88 -11.45 -2.92
N ASN A 154 2.22 -11.49 -3.00
CA ASN A 154 3.12 -10.88 -2.03
C ASN A 154 3.45 -9.43 -2.43
N HIS A 155 3.02 -8.44 -1.65
CA HIS A 155 3.20 -7.04 -2.01
C HIS A 155 4.57 -6.49 -1.61
N ILE A 156 5.19 -7.12 -0.61
CA ILE A 156 6.56 -6.84 -0.18
C ILE A 156 7.58 -7.69 -0.96
N PRO A 157 8.90 -7.40 -0.87
CA PRO A 157 9.92 -8.25 -1.47
C PRO A 157 9.88 -9.67 -0.89
N PHE A 158 10.41 -10.64 -1.64
CA PHE A 158 10.68 -11.98 -1.10
C PHE A 158 12.20 -12.16 -0.97
N PRO A 159 12.74 -12.34 0.25
CA PRO A 159 14.16 -12.22 0.49
C PRO A 159 14.95 -13.37 -0.16
N PRO A 160 16.23 -13.15 -0.50
CA PRO A 160 17.11 -14.24 -0.91
C PRO A 160 17.15 -15.36 0.13
N TYR A 161 17.32 -16.61 -0.32
CA TYR A 161 17.26 -17.78 0.56
C TYR A 161 18.19 -17.70 1.80
N GLY A 162 19.37 -17.09 1.68
CA GLY A 162 20.29 -16.95 2.82
C GLY A 162 19.72 -16.11 3.97
N ILE A 163 18.91 -15.10 3.67
CA ILE A 163 18.17 -14.31 4.65
C ILE A 163 16.94 -15.09 5.10
N PHE A 164 16.12 -15.58 4.16
CA PHE A 164 14.89 -16.32 4.46
C PHE A 164 15.13 -17.55 5.36
N ALA A 165 16.28 -18.22 5.23
CA ALA A 165 16.64 -19.39 6.02
C ALA A 165 16.76 -19.14 7.52
N GLN A 166 16.88 -17.87 7.95
CA GLN A 166 16.90 -17.49 9.36
C GLN A 166 15.55 -17.74 10.05
N LEU A 167 14.44 -17.67 9.32
CA LEU A 167 13.10 -17.87 9.88
C LEU A 167 12.93 -19.31 10.42
N PRO A 168 12.58 -19.49 11.71
CA PRO A 168 12.36 -20.83 12.28
C PRO A 168 11.27 -21.61 11.54
N TRP A 169 10.18 -20.92 11.16
CA TRP A 169 9.00 -21.49 10.50
C TRP A 169 9.02 -21.39 8.96
N ARG A 170 10.21 -21.22 8.37
CA ARG A 170 10.40 -21.09 6.91
C ARG A 170 9.74 -22.19 6.08
N LYS A 171 9.73 -23.43 6.58
CA LYS A 171 9.13 -24.57 5.87
C LYS A 171 7.61 -24.42 5.81
N GLN A 172 7.01 -24.09 6.95
CA GLN A 172 5.57 -23.88 7.09
C GLN A 172 5.08 -22.70 6.24
N ILE A 173 5.84 -21.60 6.18
CA ILE A 173 5.52 -20.47 5.29
C ILE A 173 5.52 -20.90 3.82
N VAL A 174 6.56 -21.59 3.35
CA VAL A 174 6.64 -22.05 1.96
C VAL A 174 5.52 -23.04 1.64
N GLU A 175 5.23 -23.98 2.54
CA GLU A 175 4.09 -24.90 2.39
C GLU A 175 2.74 -24.17 2.37
N GLY A 176 2.58 -23.15 3.21
CA GLY A 176 1.41 -22.28 3.25
C GLY A 176 1.14 -21.63 1.89
N LEU A 177 2.17 -21.00 1.33
CA LEU A 177 2.12 -20.34 0.02
C LEU A 177 1.84 -21.33 -1.12
N LEU A 178 2.46 -22.51 -1.09
CA LEU A 178 2.24 -23.57 -2.08
C LEU A 178 0.82 -24.14 -2.04
N GLY A 179 -0.01 -23.77 -1.07
CA GLY A 179 -1.45 -23.98 -1.12
C GLY A 179 -2.18 -23.20 -2.21
N ALA A 180 -1.58 -22.15 -2.78
CA ALA A 180 -2.15 -21.43 -3.92
C ALA A 180 -1.96 -22.19 -5.24
N ASP A 181 -2.74 -21.82 -6.27
CA ASP A 181 -2.54 -22.23 -7.68
C ASP A 181 -1.62 -21.24 -8.40
N VAL A 182 -1.74 -19.95 -8.09
CA VAL A 182 -0.86 -18.88 -8.57
C VAL A 182 -0.33 -18.05 -7.41
N ILE A 183 0.98 -17.84 -7.38
CA ILE A 183 1.73 -17.03 -6.43
C ILE A 183 2.38 -15.88 -7.21
N GLY A 184 1.95 -14.66 -6.92
CA GLY A 184 2.45 -13.43 -7.52
C GLY A 184 3.45 -12.71 -6.62
N PHE A 185 4.45 -12.12 -7.27
CA PHE A 185 5.44 -11.24 -6.64
C PHE A 185 5.56 -9.94 -7.43
N GLN A 186 6.15 -8.91 -6.83
CA GLN A 186 6.42 -7.66 -7.55
C GLN A 186 7.51 -7.81 -8.60
N ARG A 187 8.62 -8.48 -8.25
CA ARG A 187 9.82 -8.56 -9.08
C ARG A 187 10.15 -9.98 -9.50
N GLN A 188 10.82 -10.11 -10.64
CA GLN A 188 11.32 -11.41 -11.11
C GLN A 188 12.31 -12.03 -10.11
N GLY A 189 13.14 -11.20 -9.47
CA GLY A 189 14.10 -11.64 -8.44
C GLY A 189 13.44 -12.24 -7.20
N ASP A 190 12.29 -11.71 -6.79
CA ASP A 190 11.51 -12.21 -5.65
C ASP A 190 10.95 -13.61 -5.96
N ALA A 191 10.31 -13.77 -7.12
CA ALA A 191 9.83 -15.07 -7.59
C ALA A 191 10.97 -16.10 -7.72
N GLY A 192 12.13 -15.69 -8.23
CA GLY A 192 13.33 -16.53 -8.30
C GLY A 192 13.85 -16.97 -6.93
N SER A 193 13.75 -16.09 -5.93
CA SER A 193 14.13 -16.37 -4.54
C SER A 193 13.16 -17.36 -3.88
N PHE A 194 11.86 -17.22 -4.12
CA PHE A 194 10.84 -18.18 -3.68
C PHE A 194 11.07 -19.57 -4.29
N LEU A 195 11.25 -19.67 -5.60
CA LEU A 195 11.53 -20.95 -6.28
C LEU A 195 12.82 -21.62 -5.75
N ARG A 196 13.82 -20.82 -5.36
CA ARG A 196 15.04 -21.32 -4.71
C ARG A 196 14.75 -21.85 -3.31
N ALA A 197 13.93 -21.15 -2.52
CA ALA A 197 13.51 -21.60 -1.19
C ALA A 197 12.74 -22.93 -1.27
N VAL A 198 11.80 -23.07 -2.21
CA VAL A 198 11.07 -24.32 -2.48
C VAL A 198 12.03 -25.49 -2.74
N ARG A 199 12.97 -25.33 -3.70
CA ARG A 199 13.95 -26.39 -4.02
C ARG A 199 14.82 -26.76 -2.82
N ARG A 200 15.25 -25.77 -2.02
CA ARG A 200 16.17 -25.98 -0.89
C ARG A 200 15.50 -26.59 0.33
N LEU A 201 14.26 -26.21 0.63
CA LEU A 201 13.55 -26.63 1.84
C LEU A 201 12.71 -27.89 1.66
N LEU A 202 12.09 -28.04 0.48
CA LEU A 202 11.13 -29.11 0.21
C LEU A 202 11.64 -30.13 -0.81
N GLY A 203 12.66 -29.78 -1.60
CA GLY A 203 13.19 -30.66 -2.64
C GLY A 203 12.24 -30.86 -3.83
N TYR A 204 11.21 -30.01 -3.96
CA TYR A 204 10.25 -30.08 -5.07
C TYR A 204 10.88 -29.66 -6.38
N ASP A 205 10.46 -30.31 -7.46
CA ASP A 205 10.90 -29.99 -8.81
C ASP A 205 10.28 -28.66 -9.25
N THR A 206 11.09 -27.83 -9.90
CA THR A 206 10.66 -26.55 -10.47
C THR A 206 11.06 -26.47 -11.93
N ARG A 207 10.15 -26.09 -12.81
CA ARG A 207 10.42 -25.86 -14.24
C ARG A 207 10.01 -24.44 -14.60
N SER A 208 10.98 -23.60 -14.94
CA SER A 208 10.75 -22.16 -15.15
C SER A 208 10.03 -21.55 -13.93
N THR A 209 8.78 -21.11 -14.09
CA THR A 209 7.93 -20.53 -13.05
C THR A 209 6.98 -21.53 -12.38
N VAL A 210 7.00 -22.81 -12.77
CA VAL A 210 6.07 -23.83 -12.25
C VAL A 210 6.77 -24.70 -11.20
N VAL A 211 6.11 -24.90 -10.06
CA VAL A 211 6.47 -25.85 -9.02
C VAL A 211 5.59 -27.09 -9.14
N GLU A 212 6.18 -28.28 -9.15
CA GLU A 212 5.44 -29.55 -9.08
C GLU A 212 5.25 -29.94 -7.61
N VAL A 213 4.08 -29.60 -7.03
CA VAL A 213 3.76 -29.88 -5.61
C VAL A 213 3.19 -31.30 -5.48
N PRO A 214 3.82 -32.22 -4.73
CA PRO A 214 3.30 -33.56 -4.50
C PRO A 214 1.90 -33.54 -3.85
N VAL A 215 1.03 -34.41 -4.32
CA VAL A 215 -0.32 -34.65 -3.77
C VAL A 215 -0.56 -36.15 -3.63
N GLU A 216 -1.41 -36.54 -2.68
CA GLU A 216 -1.81 -37.93 -2.50
C GLU A 216 -2.72 -38.41 -3.65
N ASP A 217 -2.56 -39.66 -4.09
CA ASP A 217 -3.30 -40.21 -5.24
C ASP A 217 -4.83 -40.27 -4.99
N ASP A 218 -5.25 -40.36 -3.73
CA ASP A 218 -6.67 -40.43 -3.33
C ASP A 218 -7.32 -39.04 -3.23
N ALA A 219 -6.53 -37.96 -3.25
CA ALA A 219 -7.00 -36.57 -3.23
C ALA A 219 -7.36 -36.03 -4.63
N VAL A 220 -7.34 -36.90 -5.64
CA VAL A 220 -7.68 -36.57 -7.03
C VAL A 220 -9.19 -36.70 -7.21
N ASP A 221 -9.94 -35.74 -6.70
CA ASP A 221 -11.28 -35.52 -7.22
C ASP A 221 -11.14 -34.96 -8.65
N GLY A 222 -11.93 -35.45 -9.60
CA GLY A 222 -11.75 -35.28 -11.06
C GLY A 222 -11.85 -33.84 -11.57
N THR A 223 -11.85 -32.86 -10.67
CA THR A 223 -12.04 -31.44 -10.88
C THR A 223 -10.74 -30.66 -11.07
N ARG A 224 -9.54 -31.26 -10.85
CA ARG A 224 -8.26 -30.51 -10.93
C ARG A 224 -7.14 -31.08 -11.80
N ARG A 225 -6.30 -30.19 -12.33
CA ARG A 225 -5.15 -30.51 -13.19
C ARG A 225 -4.03 -31.15 -12.35
N VAL A 226 -4.15 -32.46 -12.15
CA VAL A 226 -3.09 -33.29 -11.56
C VAL A 226 -2.24 -33.87 -12.68
N ASN A 227 -0.93 -33.64 -12.60
CA ASN A 227 0.05 -34.20 -13.52
C ASN A 227 0.79 -35.35 -12.86
N ARG A 228 1.44 -36.20 -13.66
CA ARG A 228 2.44 -37.16 -13.16
C ARG A 228 3.81 -36.52 -13.25
N SER A 229 4.51 -36.45 -12.12
CA SER A 229 5.91 -36.01 -12.07
C SER A 229 6.81 -36.98 -12.84
N ARG A 230 8.06 -36.57 -13.10
CA ARG A 230 9.09 -37.46 -13.70
C ARG A 230 9.33 -38.73 -12.88
N ARG A 231 9.06 -38.69 -11.58
CA ARG A 231 9.22 -39.83 -10.66
C ARG A 231 7.95 -40.65 -10.49
N GLY A 232 6.89 -40.34 -11.25
CA GLY A 232 5.62 -41.07 -11.22
C GLY A 232 4.68 -40.69 -10.08
N ALA A 233 5.04 -39.74 -9.20
CA ALA A 233 4.13 -39.22 -8.17
C ALA A 233 3.12 -38.24 -8.77
N SER A 234 1.89 -38.21 -8.24
CA SER A 234 0.89 -37.21 -8.57
C SER A 234 1.30 -35.84 -8.03
N VAL A 235 1.21 -34.82 -8.88
CA VAL A 235 1.62 -33.45 -8.56
C VAL A 235 0.61 -32.44 -9.05
N ARG A 236 0.38 -31.41 -8.25
CA ARG A 236 -0.35 -30.20 -8.64
C ARG A 236 0.65 -29.13 -9.11
N PRO A 237 0.49 -28.56 -10.31
CA PRO A 237 1.31 -27.44 -10.74
C PRO A 237 0.92 -26.17 -9.98
N VAL A 238 1.92 -25.46 -9.44
CA VAL A 238 1.74 -24.12 -8.85
C VAL A 238 2.61 -23.13 -9.60
N VAL A 239 2.01 -22.04 -10.08
CA VAL A 239 2.74 -20.98 -10.78
C VAL A 239 3.27 -19.97 -9.79
N ALA A 240 4.56 -19.66 -9.84
CA ALA A 240 5.19 -18.57 -9.09
C ALA A 240 5.92 -17.63 -10.05
N ARG A 241 5.38 -16.43 -10.26
CA ARG A 241 5.96 -15.43 -11.18
C ARG A 241 5.71 -13.99 -10.71
N HIS A 242 6.24 -13.02 -11.44
CA HIS A 242 6.10 -11.61 -11.12
C HIS A 242 4.93 -10.98 -11.87
N PHE A 243 4.20 -10.09 -11.19
CA PHE A 243 3.17 -9.21 -11.75
C PHE A 243 3.32 -7.85 -11.05
N PRO A 244 4.03 -6.87 -11.65
CA PRO A 244 4.33 -5.61 -10.98
C PRO A 244 3.04 -4.80 -10.77
N ILE A 245 2.68 -4.56 -9.50
CA ILE A 245 1.49 -3.76 -9.17
C ILE A 245 1.66 -2.31 -9.65
N SER A 246 0.55 -1.65 -9.91
CA SER A 246 0.51 -0.26 -10.34
C SER A 246 -0.70 0.46 -9.76
N ILE A 247 -0.93 1.68 -10.23
CA ILE A 247 -2.01 2.57 -9.78
C ILE A 247 -3.07 2.73 -10.88
N ASP A 248 -4.22 3.28 -10.50
CA ASP A 248 -5.13 3.90 -11.46
C ASP A 248 -4.55 5.24 -11.95
N ALA A 249 -3.66 5.15 -12.93
CA ALA A 249 -2.91 6.28 -13.46
C ALA A 249 -3.83 7.34 -14.10
N ALA A 250 -4.95 6.91 -14.70
CA ALA A 250 -5.92 7.81 -15.33
C ALA A 250 -6.64 8.66 -14.29
N ALA A 251 -7.06 8.08 -13.16
CA ALA A 251 -7.68 8.82 -12.06
C ALA A 251 -6.73 9.87 -11.45
N PHE A 252 -5.45 9.55 -11.26
CA PHE A 252 -4.46 10.53 -10.79
C PHE A 252 -4.24 11.67 -11.78
N GLU A 253 -4.16 11.38 -13.08
CA GLU A 253 -4.06 12.41 -14.10
C GLU A 253 -5.30 13.30 -14.17
N ALA A 254 -6.50 12.71 -14.10
CA ALA A 254 -7.76 13.45 -14.10
C ALA A 254 -7.84 14.41 -12.90
N MET A 255 -7.53 13.91 -11.69
CA MET A 255 -7.49 14.72 -10.47
C MET A 255 -6.47 15.86 -10.59
N ALA A 256 -5.27 15.59 -11.10
CA ALA A 256 -4.23 16.61 -11.27
C ALA A 256 -4.64 17.73 -12.25
N ARG A 257 -5.51 17.43 -13.23
CA ARG A 257 -6.00 18.41 -14.21
C ARG A 257 -7.10 19.32 -13.68
N THR A 258 -7.67 19.06 -12.51
CA THR A 258 -8.71 19.91 -11.93
C THR A 258 -8.14 21.30 -11.55
N PRO A 259 -8.85 22.41 -11.84
CA PRO A 259 -8.38 23.76 -11.51
C PRO A 259 -8.11 23.97 -10.02
N GLU A 260 -8.93 23.37 -9.15
CA GLU A 260 -8.84 23.50 -7.70
C GLU A 260 -7.54 22.90 -7.16
N ILE A 261 -7.13 21.73 -7.67
CA ILE A 261 -5.89 21.07 -7.29
C ILE A 261 -4.66 21.84 -7.81
N GLN A 262 -4.75 22.43 -9.00
CA GLN A 262 -3.70 23.30 -9.54
C GLN A 262 -3.56 24.62 -8.75
N GLU A 263 -4.67 25.21 -8.30
CA GLU A 263 -4.66 26.36 -7.38
C GLU A 263 -4.02 25.97 -6.05
N ARG A 264 -4.41 24.82 -5.49
CA ARG A 264 -3.84 24.33 -4.23
C ARG A 264 -2.33 24.11 -4.35
N ALA A 265 -1.85 23.55 -5.45
CA ALA A 265 -0.41 23.39 -5.71
C ALA A 265 0.34 24.74 -5.74
N ARG A 266 -0.26 25.79 -6.32
CA ARG A 266 0.30 27.15 -6.30
C ARG A 266 0.29 27.74 -4.89
N GLN A 267 -0.80 27.55 -4.13
CA GLN A 267 -0.87 27.99 -2.74
C GLN A 267 0.19 27.32 -1.87
N ILE A 268 0.41 26.01 -2.03
CA ILE A 268 1.47 25.28 -1.30
C ILE A 268 2.85 25.91 -1.56
N ARG A 269 3.17 26.28 -2.81
CA ARG A 269 4.44 26.95 -3.11
C ARG A 269 4.55 28.33 -2.45
N SER A 270 3.47 29.10 -2.44
CA SER A 270 3.43 30.40 -1.76
C SER A 270 3.59 30.26 -0.25
N ASP A 271 2.94 29.27 0.37
CA ASP A 271 3.06 28.95 1.79
C ASP A 271 4.50 28.53 2.18
N LEU A 272 5.25 27.98 1.22
CA LEU A 272 6.67 27.62 1.37
C LEU A 272 7.64 28.78 1.09
N GLY A 273 7.14 29.98 0.78
CA GLY A 273 7.96 31.17 0.50
C GLY A 273 8.41 31.32 -0.96
N ASP A 274 7.67 30.73 -1.91
CA ASP A 274 7.95 30.75 -3.34
C ASP A 274 9.39 30.31 -3.72
N PRO A 275 9.85 29.13 -3.25
CA PRO A 275 11.19 28.62 -3.55
C PRO A 275 11.35 28.34 -5.06
N GLU A 276 12.58 28.39 -5.56
CA GLU A 276 12.87 28.02 -6.96
C GLU A 276 12.64 26.51 -7.18
N THR A 277 13.07 25.68 -6.24
CA THR A 277 12.96 24.22 -6.28
C THR A 277 12.26 23.66 -5.05
N VAL A 278 11.13 22.98 -5.24
CA VAL A 278 10.48 22.18 -4.19
C VAL A 278 10.88 20.72 -4.36
N MET A 279 11.50 20.13 -3.33
CA MET A 279 11.77 18.71 -3.25
C MET A 279 10.72 18.05 -2.37
N LEU A 280 10.27 16.85 -2.74
CA LEU A 280 9.21 16.15 -2.02
C LEU A 280 9.60 14.71 -1.71
N GLY A 281 9.49 14.34 -0.44
CA GLY A 281 9.50 12.96 0.05
C GLY A 281 8.14 12.61 0.65
N VAL A 282 7.56 11.49 0.25
CA VAL A 282 6.27 11.00 0.77
C VAL A 282 6.42 9.53 1.09
N ASP A 283 6.32 9.20 2.37
CA ASP A 283 6.52 7.85 2.85
C ASP A 283 5.68 7.60 4.11
N ARG A 284 5.34 6.34 4.38
CA ARG A 284 5.03 5.96 5.77
C ARG A 284 6.31 6.08 6.60
N LEU A 285 6.19 6.45 7.86
CA LEU A 285 7.35 6.46 8.77
C LEU A 285 7.79 5.01 9.02
N ASP A 286 8.74 4.53 8.23
CA ASP A 286 9.17 3.13 8.17
C ASP A 286 10.66 3.08 7.77
N TYR A 287 11.44 2.25 8.45
CA TYR A 287 12.91 2.21 8.29
C TYR A 287 13.34 1.75 6.90
N THR A 288 12.45 1.09 6.15
CA THR A 288 12.68 0.68 4.77
C THR A 288 12.73 1.86 3.79
N LYS A 289 12.20 3.03 4.16
CA LYS A 289 11.97 4.17 3.25
C LYS A 289 13.17 5.10 3.09
N GLY A 290 14.22 4.91 3.89
CA GLY A 290 15.47 5.67 3.74
C GLY A 290 15.30 7.18 3.97
N ILE A 291 14.30 7.60 4.76
CA ILE A 291 14.04 9.01 5.08
C ILE A 291 15.30 9.64 5.69
N GLY A 292 15.94 8.99 6.66
CA GLY A 292 17.17 9.51 7.26
C GLY A 292 18.33 9.67 6.27
N HIS A 293 18.42 8.80 5.24
CA HIS A 293 19.44 8.94 4.20
C HIS A 293 19.16 10.15 3.30
N ARG A 294 17.88 10.40 2.99
CA ARG A 294 17.41 11.58 2.27
C ARG A 294 17.72 12.88 3.02
N LEU A 295 17.35 12.94 4.30
CA LEU A 295 17.60 14.11 5.15
C LEU A 295 19.10 14.39 5.30
N LYS A 296 19.90 13.33 5.52
CA LYS A 296 21.36 13.44 5.58
C LYS A 296 21.94 14.01 4.29
N ALA A 297 21.59 13.44 3.13
CA ALA A 297 22.09 13.93 1.84
C ALA A 297 21.71 15.40 1.59
N PHE A 298 20.46 15.77 1.89
CA PHE A 298 20.00 17.15 1.76
C PHE A 298 20.74 18.11 2.72
N GLY A 299 20.89 17.72 3.99
CA GLY A 299 21.65 18.49 4.97
C GLY A 299 23.11 18.69 4.58
N GLU A 300 23.77 17.66 4.04
CA GLU A 300 25.14 17.79 3.52
C GLU A 300 25.22 18.69 2.27
N LEU A 301 24.22 18.69 1.39
CA LEU A 301 24.18 19.62 0.25
C LEU A 301 24.10 21.10 0.69
N LEU A 302 23.36 21.37 1.77
CA LEU A 302 23.30 22.70 2.37
C LEU A 302 24.62 23.08 3.03
N ALA A 303 25.22 22.14 3.78
CA ALA A 303 26.53 22.33 4.41
C ALA A 303 27.64 22.64 3.38
N ASP A 304 27.62 21.94 2.25
CA ASP A 304 28.58 22.10 1.15
C ASP A 304 28.32 23.37 0.31
N GLY A 305 27.23 24.09 0.57
CA GLY A 305 26.81 25.25 -0.24
C GLY A 305 26.42 24.90 -1.68
N ARG A 306 26.13 23.62 -1.94
CA ARG A 306 25.71 23.10 -3.26
C ARG A 306 24.23 23.41 -3.52
N LEU A 307 23.45 23.53 -2.45
CA LEU A 307 22.09 24.09 -2.45
C LEU A 307 21.97 25.13 -1.32
N SER A 308 20.96 26.00 -1.42
CA SER A 308 20.66 26.99 -0.39
C SER A 308 19.17 26.96 -0.05
N THR A 309 18.83 27.32 1.18
CA THR A 309 17.43 27.40 1.66
C THR A 309 16.65 28.56 1.05
N LYS A 310 17.31 29.46 0.32
CA LYS A 310 16.64 30.50 -0.49
C LYS A 310 16.09 29.94 -1.80
N ASP A 311 16.77 28.93 -2.34
CA ASP A 311 16.48 28.42 -3.68
C ASP A 311 15.76 27.06 -3.61
N ALA A 312 15.97 26.29 -2.54
CA ALA A 312 15.41 24.95 -2.42
C ALA A 312 14.86 24.64 -1.02
N VAL A 313 13.71 23.96 -0.98
CA VAL A 313 13.10 23.41 0.23
C VAL A 313 12.84 21.92 0.07
N LEU A 314 13.01 21.15 1.14
CA LEU A 314 12.57 19.76 1.20
C LEU A 314 11.27 19.64 2.00
N VAL A 315 10.19 19.22 1.36
CA VAL A 315 8.95 18.82 2.01
C VAL A 315 8.99 17.32 2.26
N GLN A 316 8.83 16.90 3.52
CA GLN A 316 8.76 15.51 3.92
C GLN A 316 7.40 15.22 4.57
N VAL A 317 6.55 14.49 3.86
CA VAL A 317 5.33 13.93 4.41
C VAL A 317 5.64 12.53 4.94
N ALA A 318 5.41 12.32 6.24
CA ALA A 318 5.60 11.04 6.91
C ALA A 318 4.29 10.61 7.56
N SER A 319 3.55 9.69 6.95
CA SER A 319 2.32 9.19 7.56
C SER A 319 2.63 8.27 8.75
N PRO A 320 1.97 8.44 9.91
CA PRO A 320 2.15 7.58 11.08
C PRO A 320 1.92 6.11 10.74
N SER A 321 2.74 5.22 11.29
CA SER A 321 2.68 3.79 11.00
C SER A 321 3.28 2.99 12.15
N ARG A 322 2.53 1.99 12.65
CA ARG A 322 3.01 1.00 13.63
C ARG A 322 3.62 1.62 14.90
N GLU A 323 3.02 2.69 15.40
CA GLU A 323 3.57 3.52 16.48
C GLU A 323 3.79 2.80 17.82
N ARG A 324 3.21 1.60 18.00
CA ARG A 324 3.43 0.76 19.18
C ARG A 324 4.74 -0.03 19.14
N VAL A 325 5.29 -0.27 17.95
CA VAL A 325 6.52 -1.03 17.75
C VAL A 325 7.74 -0.16 18.06
N GLU A 326 8.62 -0.66 18.92
CA GLU A 326 9.75 0.10 19.48
C GLU A 326 10.70 0.66 18.40
N THR A 327 11.04 -0.14 17.39
CA THR A 327 11.88 0.28 16.26
C THR A 327 11.30 1.48 15.49
N TYR A 328 9.96 1.63 15.45
CA TYR A 328 9.31 2.74 14.77
C TYR A 328 9.33 4.02 15.63
N LYS A 329 9.25 3.89 16.96
CA LYS A 329 9.40 5.02 17.89
C LYS A 329 10.80 5.61 17.80
N GLN A 330 11.82 4.75 17.84
CA GLN A 330 13.22 5.18 17.72
C GLN A 330 13.49 5.85 16.36
N LEU A 331 12.98 5.27 15.27
CA LEU A 331 13.07 5.89 13.95
C LEU A 331 12.44 7.28 13.94
N ARG A 332 11.27 7.46 14.57
CA ARG A 332 10.61 8.76 14.66
C ARG A 332 11.48 9.79 15.35
N ASP A 333 12.00 9.45 16.53
CA ASP A 333 12.85 10.35 17.31
C ASP A 333 14.10 10.75 16.52
N ASP A 334 14.74 9.80 15.82
CA ASP A 334 15.91 10.07 14.98
C ASP A 334 15.59 11.02 13.81
N ILE A 335 14.45 10.82 13.14
CA ILE A 335 14.01 11.67 12.03
C ILE A 335 13.67 13.08 12.51
N GLU A 336 12.88 13.21 13.57
CA GLU A 336 12.49 14.51 14.13
C GLU A 336 13.73 15.28 14.64
N LEU A 337 14.69 14.59 15.26
CA LEU A 337 15.96 15.17 15.67
C LEU A 337 16.79 15.68 14.47
N GLN A 338 16.87 14.91 13.38
CA GLN A 338 17.57 15.33 12.17
C GLN A 338 16.92 16.55 11.53
N VAL A 339 15.58 16.55 11.42
CA VAL A 339 14.82 17.70 10.92
C VAL A 339 15.11 18.94 11.76
N GLY A 340 15.03 18.83 13.09
CA GLY A 340 15.30 19.93 14.01
C GLY A 340 16.71 20.50 13.87
N ARG A 341 17.73 19.64 13.76
CA ARG A 341 19.12 20.05 13.55
C ARG A 341 19.32 20.79 12.24
N ILE A 342 18.87 20.21 11.11
CA ILE A 342 19.04 20.82 9.78
C ILE A 342 18.30 22.16 9.70
N ASN A 343 17.08 22.26 10.24
CA ASN A 343 16.37 23.53 10.29
C ASN A 343 17.05 24.55 11.20
N GLY A 344 17.62 24.14 12.34
CA GLY A 344 18.35 25.02 13.24
C GLY A 344 19.66 25.55 12.63
N ASP A 345 20.35 24.73 11.85
CA ASP A 345 21.64 25.08 11.24
C ASP A 345 21.49 25.94 9.97
N TYR A 346 20.46 25.68 9.15
CA TYR A 346 20.34 26.26 7.79
C TYR A 346 19.03 27.02 7.51
N GLY A 347 17.99 26.80 8.32
CA GLY A 347 16.70 27.47 8.16
C GLY A 347 16.78 28.95 8.52
N THR A 348 15.90 29.76 7.92
CA THR A 348 15.70 31.17 8.30
C THR A 348 14.23 31.43 8.56
N ILE A 349 13.90 32.58 9.17
CA ILE A 349 12.50 32.95 9.40
C ILE A 349 11.79 33.02 8.05
N GLY A 350 10.73 32.22 7.90
CA GLY A 350 9.94 32.11 6.67
C GLY A 350 10.49 31.16 5.61
N ASN A 351 11.72 30.64 5.75
CA ASN A 351 12.32 29.67 4.82
C ASN A 351 12.94 28.50 5.60
N PRO A 352 12.15 27.51 6.02
CA PRO A 352 12.69 26.29 6.61
C PRO A 352 13.51 25.54 5.56
N ALA A 353 14.58 24.87 5.99
CA ALA A 353 15.29 23.93 5.12
C ALA A 353 14.39 22.73 4.79
N ILE A 354 13.67 22.24 5.81
CA ILE A 354 12.80 21.07 5.73
C ILE A 354 11.43 21.41 6.33
N SER A 355 10.38 21.23 5.53
CA SER A 355 8.99 21.20 6.01
C SER A 355 8.59 19.75 6.28
N TYR A 356 8.55 19.35 7.55
CA TYR A 356 8.23 17.98 7.98
C TYR A 356 6.81 17.89 8.52
N LEU A 357 6.03 16.93 8.00
CA LEU A 357 4.61 16.78 8.27
C LEU A 357 4.34 15.33 8.70
N HIS A 358 4.02 15.12 9.98
CA HIS A 358 3.76 13.79 10.54
C HIS A 358 2.26 13.49 10.66
N HIS A 359 1.57 13.38 9.52
CA HIS A 359 0.17 12.96 9.46
C HIS A 359 -0.20 12.40 8.07
N GLY A 360 -1.39 11.80 7.97
CA GLY A 360 -1.97 11.41 6.69
C GLY A 360 -2.57 12.61 5.96
N TYR A 361 -2.61 12.52 4.63
CA TYR A 361 -3.28 13.51 3.77
C TYR A 361 -4.31 12.82 2.87
N PRO A 362 -5.44 13.50 2.57
CA PRO A 362 -6.36 13.03 1.55
C PRO A 362 -5.67 13.03 0.18
N ARG A 363 -6.24 12.26 -0.75
CA ARG A 363 -5.63 12.02 -2.07
C ARG A 363 -5.46 13.30 -2.87
N GLU A 364 -6.41 14.21 -2.78
CA GLU A 364 -6.45 15.53 -3.40
C GLU A 364 -5.24 16.37 -2.99
N GLU A 365 -4.99 16.48 -1.69
CA GLU A 365 -3.87 17.25 -1.14
C GLU A 365 -2.53 16.61 -1.54
N MET A 366 -2.45 15.28 -1.59
CA MET A 366 -1.28 14.57 -2.10
C MET A 366 -0.99 14.88 -3.57
N VAL A 367 -2.02 14.94 -4.43
CA VAL A 367 -1.85 15.32 -5.84
C VAL A 367 -1.42 16.77 -5.98
N ALA A 368 -1.95 17.68 -5.15
CA ALA A 368 -1.49 19.07 -5.11
C ALA A 368 0.00 19.16 -4.72
N LEU A 369 0.45 18.39 -3.73
CA LEU A 369 1.88 18.28 -3.37
C LEU A 369 2.74 17.74 -4.52
N TYR A 370 2.26 16.70 -5.23
CA TYR A 370 2.96 16.15 -6.40
C TYR A 370 3.12 17.18 -7.53
N LEU A 371 2.11 18.03 -7.75
CA LEU A 371 2.18 19.12 -8.73
C LEU A 371 3.08 20.27 -8.27
N ALA A 372 3.10 20.57 -6.97
CA ALA A 372 3.93 21.63 -6.40
C ALA A 372 5.43 21.28 -6.42
N ALA A 373 5.78 20.00 -6.32
CA ALA A 373 7.15 19.51 -6.27
C ALA A 373 7.86 19.52 -7.63
N ASP A 374 9.09 20.02 -7.70
CA ASP A 374 9.97 19.94 -8.87
C ASP A 374 10.76 18.63 -8.91
N VAL A 375 11.10 18.11 -7.73
CA VAL A 375 11.88 16.87 -7.58
C VAL A 375 11.20 15.95 -6.57
N MET A 376 10.78 14.76 -7.02
CA MET A 376 10.31 13.70 -6.14
C MET A 376 11.49 12.81 -5.72
N LEU A 377 11.69 12.66 -4.42
CA LEU A 377 12.75 11.85 -3.83
C LEU A 377 12.17 10.56 -3.28
N VAL A 378 12.41 9.43 -3.95
CA VAL A 378 12.01 8.09 -3.51
C VAL A 378 13.27 7.28 -3.22
N THR A 379 13.71 7.30 -1.97
CA THR A 379 15.06 6.84 -1.56
C THR A 379 15.02 5.59 -0.68
N ALA A 380 14.02 4.72 -0.89
CA ALA A 380 13.83 3.52 -0.10
C ALA A 380 15.05 2.59 -0.16
N LEU A 381 15.47 2.07 1.00
CA LEU A 381 16.53 1.08 1.13
C LEU A 381 16.10 -0.28 0.57
N ARG A 382 14.81 -0.60 0.71
CA ARG A 382 14.19 -1.78 0.10
C ARG A 382 12.69 -1.56 0.00
N ASP A 383 12.10 -1.77 -1.18
CA ASP A 383 10.65 -1.63 -1.37
C ASP A 383 10.14 -2.63 -2.41
N GLY A 384 9.00 -3.26 -2.13
CA GLY A 384 8.39 -4.22 -3.06
C GLY A 384 8.07 -3.58 -4.41
N MET A 385 7.50 -2.38 -4.41
CA MET A 385 7.20 -1.62 -5.63
C MET A 385 7.47 -0.12 -5.45
N ASN A 386 6.86 0.53 -4.46
CA ASN A 386 6.73 1.99 -4.31
C ASN A 386 5.74 2.64 -5.31
N LEU A 387 4.48 2.80 -4.87
CA LEU A 387 3.43 3.40 -5.69
C LEU A 387 3.49 4.94 -5.73
N VAL A 388 4.01 5.59 -4.69
CA VAL A 388 4.24 7.04 -4.65
C VAL A 388 5.05 7.52 -5.86
N ALA A 389 6.08 6.75 -6.27
CA ALA A 389 6.84 7.04 -7.49
C ALA A 389 5.96 7.08 -8.75
N LYS A 390 5.00 6.16 -8.87
CA LYS A 390 4.05 6.08 -10.00
C LYS A 390 2.98 7.17 -9.90
N GLU A 391 2.51 7.49 -8.69
CA GLU A 391 1.51 8.55 -8.44
C GLU A 391 2.05 9.92 -8.83
N TYR A 392 3.29 10.24 -8.44
CA TYR A 392 3.97 11.46 -8.87
C TYR A 392 4.03 11.53 -10.40
N VAL A 393 4.53 10.48 -11.06
CA VAL A 393 4.64 10.42 -12.53
C VAL A 393 3.27 10.60 -13.21
N ALA A 394 2.23 9.94 -12.71
CA ALA A 394 0.87 10.05 -13.25
C ALA A 394 0.28 11.46 -13.08
N SER A 395 0.60 12.12 -11.96
CA SER A 395 0.13 13.49 -11.65
C SER A 395 0.81 14.56 -12.49
N ARG A 396 2.04 14.34 -12.98
CA ARG A 396 2.80 15.29 -13.83
C ARG A 396 2.31 15.35 -15.27
N PHE A 397 1.04 15.67 -15.50
CA PHE A 397 0.42 15.75 -16.84
C PHE A 397 1.03 16.85 -17.73
N ASP A 398 1.67 17.84 -17.10
CA ASP A 398 2.50 18.88 -17.72
C ASP A 398 3.79 18.33 -18.35
N ASN A 399 4.13 17.08 -18.06
CA ASN A 399 5.38 16.40 -18.38
C ASN A 399 6.61 17.11 -17.79
N ASP A 400 6.49 17.85 -16.69
CA ASP A 400 7.65 18.45 -16.03
C ASP A 400 7.99 17.70 -14.72
N GLY A 401 9.04 18.13 -14.04
CA GLY A 401 9.53 17.53 -12.81
C GLY A 401 10.49 16.36 -13.01
N VAL A 402 11.19 16.01 -11.94
CA VAL A 402 12.19 14.94 -11.91
C VAL A 402 11.83 13.91 -10.84
N LEU A 403 11.97 12.62 -11.17
CA LEU A 403 11.88 11.53 -10.20
C LEU A 403 13.29 11.01 -9.92
N VAL A 404 13.73 11.14 -8.67
CA VAL A 404 14.92 10.47 -8.13
C VAL A 404 14.45 9.20 -7.44
N LEU A 405 14.95 8.04 -7.87
CA LEU A 405 14.40 6.74 -7.51
C LEU A 405 15.47 5.74 -7.12
N SER A 406 15.35 5.15 -5.93
CA SER A 406 16.21 4.07 -5.47
C SER A 406 16.09 2.83 -6.35
N GLU A 407 17.24 2.27 -6.75
CA GLU A 407 17.34 1.01 -7.49
C GLU A 407 16.82 -0.22 -6.70
N PHE A 408 16.60 -0.05 -5.39
CA PHE A 408 16.08 -1.09 -4.49
C PHE A 408 14.54 -1.10 -4.37
N THR A 409 13.86 -0.35 -5.24
CA THR A 409 12.39 -0.37 -5.39
C THR A 409 11.98 -1.24 -6.57
N GLY A 410 10.84 -1.92 -6.50
CA GLY A 410 10.27 -2.59 -7.68
C GLY A 410 9.94 -1.62 -8.82
N ALA A 411 9.57 -0.38 -8.52
CA ALA A 411 9.29 0.65 -9.52
C ALA A 411 10.52 0.97 -10.38
N ALA A 412 11.73 0.82 -9.84
CA ALA A 412 12.97 0.99 -10.60
C ALA A 412 13.14 -0.04 -11.73
N ASP A 413 12.44 -1.17 -11.70
CA ASP A 413 12.42 -2.14 -12.79
C ASP A 413 11.63 -1.63 -14.02
N GLU A 414 10.65 -0.74 -13.82
CA GLU A 414 9.83 -0.16 -14.89
C GLU A 414 10.23 1.28 -15.26
N LEU A 415 10.60 2.09 -14.26
CA LEU A 415 10.81 3.54 -14.37
C LEU A 415 12.27 3.89 -14.73
N LYS A 416 12.80 3.27 -15.78
CA LYS A 416 14.23 3.37 -16.19
C LYS A 416 14.71 4.77 -16.62
N GLN A 417 13.81 5.74 -16.80
CA GLN A 417 14.16 7.12 -17.15
C GLN A 417 14.25 8.05 -15.92
N ALA A 418 13.94 7.55 -14.73
CA ALA A 418 14.19 8.23 -13.47
C ALA A 418 15.71 8.44 -13.26
N VAL A 419 16.07 9.37 -12.39
CA VAL A 419 17.44 9.48 -11.90
C VAL A 419 17.63 8.39 -10.85
N GLN A 420 18.23 7.28 -11.25
CA GLN A 420 18.41 6.13 -10.35
C GLN A 420 19.56 6.38 -9.37
N ILE A 421 19.33 6.00 -8.11
CA ILE A 421 20.31 6.14 -7.03
C ILE A 421 20.48 4.83 -6.29
N ASN A 422 21.66 4.65 -5.71
CA ASN A 422 21.87 3.73 -4.61
C ASN A 422 21.79 4.55 -3.31
N PRO A 423 20.80 4.32 -2.43
CA PRO A 423 20.61 5.16 -1.25
C PRO A 423 21.70 4.96 -0.19
N HIS A 424 22.52 3.91 -0.28
CA HIS A 424 23.68 3.70 0.57
C HIS A 424 24.89 4.55 0.16
N ASP A 425 24.92 5.04 -1.08
CA ASP A 425 25.92 6.00 -1.57
C ASP A 425 25.40 7.42 -1.36
N ILE A 426 25.67 7.98 -0.17
CA ILE A 426 25.24 9.35 0.18
C ILE A 426 25.83 10.38 -0.78
N SER A 427 27.08 10.21 -1.24
CA SER A 427 27.69 11.13 -2.21
C SER A 427 26.97 11.07 -3.55
N GLY A 428 26.70 9.87 -4.07
CA GLY A 428 25.91 9.67 -5.28
C GLY A 428 24.48 10.21 -5.16
N LEU A 429 23.84 10.06 -3.99
CA LEU A 429 22.52 10.64 -3.72
C LEU A 429 22.56 12.17 -3.74
N LYS A 430 23.59 12.80 -3.15
CA LYS A 430 23.79 14.26 -3.20
C LYS A 430 23.92 14.75 -4.64
N ASP A 431 24.77 14.09 -5.43
CA ASP A 431 25.01 14.44 -6.84
C ASP A 431 23.73 14.30 -7.67
N ALA A 432 22.94 13.26 -7.43
CA ALA A 432 21.66 13.04 -8.08
C ALA A 432 20.62 14.11 -7.71
N ILE A 433 20.54 14.50 -6.44
CA ILE A 433 19.63 15.57 -5.98
C ILE A 433 20.01 16.91 -6.61
N GLU A 434 21.29 17.29 -6.60
CA GLU A 434 21.75 18.54 -7.23
C GLU A 434 21.49 18.52 -8.74
N SER A 435 21.79 17.41 -9.41
CA SER A 435 21.52 17.24 -10.84
C SER A 435 20.02 17.35 -11.16
N ALA A 436 19.16 16.76 -10.34
CA ALA A 436 17.71 16.84 -10.50
C ALA A 436 17.19 18.27 -10.32
N ALA A 437 17.64 18.98 -9.29
CA ALA A 437 17.26 20.36 -9.02
C ALA A 437 17.64 21.29 -10.19
N ARG A 438 18.81 21.07 -10.80
CA ARG A 438 19.34 21.91 -11.88
C ARG A 438 19.03 21.36 -13.29
N MET A 439 18.18 20.33 -13.39
CA MET A 439 17.95 19.65 -14.66
C MET A 439 17.23 20.56 -15.67
N PRO A 440 17.76 20.76 -16.89
CA PRO A 440 17.12 21.60 -17.89
C PRO A 440 15.73 21.07 -18.29
N ARG A 441 14.76 21.97 -18.48
CA ARG A 441 13.36 21.63 -18.81
C ARG A 441 13.21 20.64 -19.98
N ALA A 442 14.05 20.77 -21.02
CA ALA A 442 14.03 19.86 -22.16
C ALA A 442 14.34 18.40 -21.75
N GLU A 443 15.29 18.19 -20.84
CA GLU A 443 15.62 16.88 -20.31
C GLU A 443 14.53 16.35 -19.37
N ARG A 444 14.02 17.19 -18.46
CA ARG A 444 12.90 16.84 -17.56
C ARG A 444 11.70 16.35 -18.37
N THR A 445 11.32 17.12 -19.40
CA THR A 445 10.24 16.78 -20.33
C THR A 445 10.42 15.44 -21.03
N ARG A 446 11.64 15.20 -21.53
CA ARG A 446 11.96 13.93 -22.21
C ARG A 446 11.82 12.74 -21.25
N ARG A 447 12.36 12.85 -20.04
CA ARG A 447 12.31 11.79 -19.02
C ARG A 447 10.87 11.54 -18.55
N MET A 448 10.15 12.60 -18.17
CA MET A 448 8.79 12.47 -17.64
C MET A 448 7.83 11.89 -18.67
N ARG A 449 7.89 12.28 -19.95
CA ARG A 449 7.09 11.66 -21.02
C ARG A 449 7.29 10.15 -21.12
N ALA A 450 8.54 9.69 -20.99
CA ALA A 450 8.86 8.27 -21.06
C ALA A 450 8.38 7.51 -19.81
N LEU A 451 8.52 8.11 -18.62
CA LEU A 451 7.98 7.57 -17.37
C LEU A 451 6.45 7.46 -17.42
N ARG A 452 5.78 8.52 -17.82
CA ARG A 452 4.31 8.58 -17.95
C ARG A 452 3.77 7.52 -18.89
N ARG A 453 4.41 7.36 -20.06
CA ARG A 453 4.03 6.30 -21.01
C ARG A 453 4.04 4.93 -20.33
N ARG A 454 5.07 4.61 -19.56
CA ARG A 454 5.16 3.32 -18.84
C ARG A 454 4.06 3.15 -17.79
N VAL A 455 3.82 4.18 -16.97
CA VAL A 455 2.80 4.12 -15.92
C VAL A 455 1.39 4.01 -16.49
N LEU A 456 1.09 4.71 -17.60
CA LEU A 456 -0.20 4.63 -18.29
C LEU A 456 -0.40 3.30 -19.04
N GLU A 457 0.67 2.71 -19.60
CA GLU A 457 0.61 1.40 -20.29
C GLU A 457 0.48 0.21 -19.32
N ASN A 458 1.02 0.35 -18.11
CA ASN A 458 1.05 -0.68 -17.07
C ASN A 458 0.33 -0.17 -15.82
N ASP A 459 -0.97 0.07 -15.94
CA ASP A 459 -1.86 0.48 -14.86
C ASP A 459 -2.33 -0.71 -13.99
N VAL A 460 -3.10 -0.41 -12.95
CA VAL A 460 -3.67 -1.42 -12.05
C VAL A 460 -4.62 -2.40 -12.74
N SER A 461 -5.33 -1.94 -13.79
CA SER A 461 -6.16 -2.78 -14.65
C SER A 461 -5.33 -3.86 -15.35
N ARG A 462 -4.19 -3.49 -15.93
CA ARG A 462 -3.29 -4.45 -16.57
C ARG A 462 -2.67 -5.43 -15.57
N TRP A 463 -2.28 -4.94 -14.39
CA TRP A 463 -1.75 -5.80 -13.33
C TRP A 463 -2.78 -6.87 -12.92
N SER A 464 -4.00 -6.45 -12.56
CA SER A 464 -5.06 -7.36 -12.13
C SER A 464 -5.46 -8.33 -13.25
N ALA A 465 -5.60 -7.85 -14.49
CA ALA A 465 -5.86 -8.71 -15.65
C ALA A 465 -4.80 -9.79 -15.80
N SER A 466 -3.52 -9.42 -15.78
CA SER A 466 -2.43 -10.38 -15.96
C SER A 466 -2.37 -11.47 -14.88
N PHE A 467 -2.76 -11.13 -13.64
CA PHE A 467 -2.82 -12.08 -12.53
C PHE A 467 -4.04 -12.99 -12.63
N LEU A 468 -5.21 -12.43 -12.91
CA LEU A 468 -6.46 -13.17 -13.07
C LEU A 468 -6.42 -14.09 -14.30
N ASP A 469 -5.81 -13.67 -15.41
CA ASP A 469 -5.56 -14.52 -16.58
C ASP A 469 -4.69 -15.73 -16.20
N ALA A 470 -3.65 -15.51 -15.39
CA ALA A 470 -2.81 -16.59 -14.90
C ALA A 470 -3.58 -17.58 -14.02
N LEU A 471 -4.50 -17.06 -13.19
CA LEU A 471 -5.39 -17.89 -12.39
C LEU A 471 -6.34 -18.69 -13.28
N SER A 472 -6.98 -18.07 -14.27
CA SER A 472 -7.88 -18.74 -15.21
C SER A 472 -7.19 -19.84 -16.02
N GLU A 473 -5.95 -19.63 -16.46
CA GLU A 473 -5.15 -20.65 -17.16
C GLU A 473 -4.84 -21.89 -16.30
N HIS A 474 -4.80 -21.72 -14.98
CA HIS A 474 -4.41 -22.75 -14.01
C HIS A 474 -5.57 -23.22 -13.12
N ALA A 475 -6.72 -22.56 -13.21
CA ALA A 475 -8.03 -23.08 -12.84
C ALA A 475 -8.31 -24.27 -13.72
N ALA A 476 -8.87 -25.31 -13.14
CA ALA A 476 -8.87 -26.63 -13.74
C ALA A 476 -9.93 -26.82 -14.83
N GLY A 477 -9.74 -26.17 -15.98
CA GLY A 477 -10.62 -26.28 -17.14
C GLY A 477 -11.93 -25.49 -17.03
N GLN A 478 -12.07 -24.65 -16.01
CA GLN A 478 -13.19 -23.72 -15.84
C GLN A 478 -12.77 -22.32 -16.31
N GLN A 479 -13.65 -21.68 -17.08
CA GLN A 479 -13.54 -20.26 -17.35
C GLN A 479 -13.99 -19.50 -16.10
N LEU A 480 -13.05 -18.86 -15.41
CA LEU A 480 -13.38 -18.06 -14.22
C LEU A 480 -14.17 -16.82 -14.64
N ASP A 481 -15.29 -16.57 -13.99
CA ASP A 481 -16.05 -15.33 -14.14
C ASP A 481 -15.49 -14.27 -13.20
N VAL A 482 -14.29 -13.76 -13.55
CA VAL A 482 -13.60 -12.70 -12.81
C VAL A 482 -13.10 -11.63 -13.77
N HIS A 483 -13.34 -10.38 -13.43
CA HIS A 483 -13.00 -9.22 -14.23
C HIS A 483 -11.84 -8.41 -13.60
N PRO A 484 -10.91 -7.89 -14.41
CA PRO A 484 -9.88 -6.97 -13.91
C PRO A 484 -10.48 -5.62 -13.51
N ALA A 485 -9.67 -4.79 -12.84
CA ALA A 485 -10.08 -3.41 -12.56
C ALA A 485 -10.49 -2.67 -13.84
N ALA A 486 -11.65 -1.99 -13.81
CA ALA A 486 -12.11 -1.17 -14.93
C ALA A 486 -11.13 -0.03 -15.22
N ARG A 487 -10.90 0.28 -16.50
CA ARG A 487 -10.08 1.43 -16.89
C ARG A 487 -10.90 2.72 -16.77
N GLY A 488 -10.45 3.64 -15.92
CA GLY A 488 -10.89 5.04 -15.93
C GLY A 488 -12.36 5.29 -15.57
N GLN A 489 -12.95 4.50 -14.68
CA GLN A 489 -14.20 4.89 -14.05
C GLN A 489 -13.91 5.86 -12.91
N GLU A 490 -14.48 7.07 -12.99
CA GLU A 490 -14.46 8.05 -11.91
C GLU A 490 -14.99 7.40 -10.63
N ALA A 491 -14.21 7.43 -9.55
CA ALA A 491 -14.78 7.26 -8.23
C ALA A 491 -15.76 8.43 -8.05
N PRO A 492 -17.04 8.20 -7.73
CA PRO A 492 -17.88 9.28 -7.25
C PRO A 492 -17.15 9.87 -6.03
N LEU A 493 -16.88 11.17 -6.06
CA LEU A 493 -16.52 11.92 -4.86
C LEU A 493 -17.58 11.56 -3.81
N GLY A 494 -17.13 11.06 -2.66
CA GLY A 494 -18.02 10.58 -1.60
C GLY A 494 -19.14 11.58 -1.38
N GLN A 495 -20.37 11.20 -1.71
CA GLN A 495 -21.53 11.97 -1.30
C GLN A 495 -21.56 11.85 0.21
N GLU A 496 -21.39 12.99 0.89
CA GLU A 496 -21.76 13.15 2.28
C GLU A 496 -23.13 12.49 2.45
N ALA A 497 -23.24 11.58 3.42
CA ALA A 497 -24.48 10.94 3.76
C ALA A 497 -25.52 12.03 4.04
N GLU A 498 -26.46 12.22 3.11
CA GLU A 498 -27.62 13.07 3.34
C GLU A 498 -28.35 12.53 4.57
N HIS A 499 -28.36 13.33 5.64
CA HIS A 499 -29.18 13.08 6.80
C HIS A 499 -30.64 13.00 6.35
N HIS A 500 -31.18 11.78 6.37
CA HIS A 500 -32.63 11.56 6.34
C HIS A 500 -33.23 12.09 7.66
N GLU A 501 -33.54 13.39 7.70
CA GLU A 501 -34.58 13.90 8.58
C GLU A 501 -35.93 13.68 7.89
N ASP A 502 -36.67 12.69 8.36
CA ASP A 502 -38.12 12.67 8.15
C ASP A 502 -38.82 12.17 9.42
N GLY A 503 -39.68 13.02 9.97
CA GLY A 503 -40.84 12.54 10.70
C GLY A 503 -41.10 13.05 12.12
N VAL A 504 -41.23 14.36 12.34
CA VAL A 504 -42.23 14.87 13.32
C VAL A 504 -42.98 16.07 12.76
N ARG A 505 -44.05 15.79 12.01
CA ARG A 505 -45.15 16.75 11.81
C ARG A 505 -46.10 16.64 13.01
N GLY A 506 -46.33 17.75 13.72
CA GLY A 506 -47.36 17.77 14.73
C GLY A 506 -47.58 19.12 15.42
N ARG A 507 -48.46 19.94 14.81
CA ARG A 507 -49.31 20.97 15.43
C ARG A 507 -48.72 22.37 15.61
N ALA A 508 -49.12 23.25 14.70
CA ALA A 508 -49.35 24.66 14.98
C ALA A 508 -50.86 24.95 14.80
N ALA A 509 -51.53 25.39 15.87
CA ALA A 509 -52.74 26.20 15.89
C ALA A 509 -53.04 26.57 17.35
N GLU A 510 -53.57 27.78 17.58
CA GLU A 510 -53.91 28.43 18.87
C GLU A 510 -52.69 29.15 19.49
N ASP A 511 -52.61 30.48 19.71
CA ASP A 511 -53.56 31.59 19.93
C ASP A 511 -52.87 32.90 19.47
N ALA A 512 -53.49 33.85 18.74
CA ALA A 512 -54.46 34.86 19.13
C ALA A 512 -53.99 35.90 20.18
N HIS A 513 -54.00 37.18 19.75
CA HIS A 513 -54.16 38.43 20.53
C HIS A 513 -53.02 38.98 21.42
N HIS A 514 -52.42 40.09 20.97
CA HIS A 514 -52.53 41.47 21.52
C HIS A 514 -51.34 42.29 21.00
N GLU A 515 -51.58 43.30 20.18
CA GLU A 515 -51.68 44.71 20.61
C GLU A 515 -50.40 45.28 21.25
N ASP A 516 -49.75 46.09 20.42
CA ASP A 516 -49.56 47.51 20.65
C ASP A 516 -48.48 48.00 21.64
N ALA A 517 -47.88 49.09 21.15
CA ALA A 517 -47.30 50.19 21.88
C ALA A 517 -45.86 50.08 22.41
N ARG A 518 -45.04 50.93 21.75
CA ARG A 518 -44.23 52.00 22.37
C ARG A 518 -42.96 51.55 23.09
N ARG A 519 -41.80 51.87 22.52
CA ARG A 519 -41.07 53.17 22.57
C ARG A 519 -40.04 53.15 23.71
N ASP A 520 -38.86 53.58 23.29
CA ASP A 520 -37.90 54.39 24.03
C ASP A 520 -36.88 53.69 24.96
N GLU A 521 -35.64 54.02 24.59
CA GLU A 521 -34.53 54.42 25.45
C GLU A 521 -33.66 53.33 26.11
N ALA A 522 -32.56 53.07 25.40
CA ALA A 522 -31.19 53.36 25.80
C ALA A 522 -30.85 53.60 27.30
N GLU A 523 -29.63 53.13 27.61
CA GLU A 523 -28.80 53.41 28.79
C GLU A 523 -29.10 52.61 30.06
N ALA A 524 -28.24 51.65 30.38
CA ALA A 524 -27.10 51.90 31.27
C ALA A 524 -26.57 50.58 31.89
N SER A 525 -25.24 50.45 31.89
CA SER A 525 -24.44 49.67 32.86
C SER A 525 -24.74 48.17 33.01
N ARG A 526 -23.99 47.32 32.32
CA ARG A 526 -22.74 46.69 32.82
C ARG A 526 -22.21 45.65 31.86
#